data_AF-A0A842VG12-F1
#
_entry.id   AF-A0A842VG12-F1
#
_cell.length_a   1.000
_cell.length_b   1.000
_cell.length_c   1.000
_cell.angle_alpha   90.00
_cell.angle_beta   90.00
_cell.angle_gamma   90.00
#
_symmetry.space_group_name_H-M   'P 1'
#
loop_
_entity.id
_entity.type
_entity.pdbx_description
1 polymer ?
#
loop_
_entity_poly.entity_id
_entity_poly.type
_entity_poly.pdbx_seq_one_letter_code
_entity_poly.pdbx_strand_id
1 'polypeptide(L)' 'MPRYRTIRIPDDLVKSIQEIIDDHKELGYRSHSEFIIDAVRRRVEEFINFSQNSSK' A
#
# COMPACT_ATOMS: atom_id res chain seq x y z
N MET A 1 -11.09 9.65 -15.11
CA MET A 1 -9.74 9.52 -14.51
C MET A 1 -9.89 9.45 -13.00
N PRO A 2 -9.19 8.53 -12.30
CA PRO A 2 -9.18 8.50 -10.84
C PRO A 2 -8.62 9.81 -10.26
N ARG A 3 -9.18 10.26 -9.12
CA ARG A 3 -8.76 11.49 -8.44
C ARG A 3 -7.75 11.15 -7.36
N TYR A 4 -6.50 11.55 -7.54
CA TYR A 4 -5.42 11.32 -6.58
C TYR A 4 -5.28 12.47 -5.58
N ARG A 5 -4.76 12.17 -4.39
CA ARG A 5 -4.36 13.18 -3.40
C ARG A 5 -2.92 12.92 -2.98
N THR A 6 -2.16 14.00 -2.78
CA THR A 6 -0.81 13.92 -2.22
C THR A 6 -0.90 13.82 -0.71
N ILE A 7 -0.16 12.89 -0.12
CA ILE A 7 0.01 12.74 1.32
C ILE A 7 1.49 12.86 1.69
N ARG A 8 1.76 13.22 2.93
CA ARG A 8 3.13 13.23 3.47
C ARG A 8 3.39 11.87 4.11
N ILE A 9 4.49 11.24 3.72
CA ILE A 9 4.98 9.97 4.28
C ILE A 9 6.39 10.23 4.81
N PRO A 10 6.77 9.67 5.97
CA PRO A 10 8.15 9.75 6.45
C PRO A 10 9.14 9.20 5.41
N ASP A 11 10.23 9.94 5.18
CA ASP A 11 11.27 9.58 4.21
C ASP A 11 11.88 8.19 4.51
N ASP A 12 12.12 7.90 5.78
CA ASP A 12 12.66 6.61 6.24
C ASP A 12 11.78 5.41 5.85
N LEU A 13 10.46 5.59 5.91
CA LEU A 13 9.52 4.56 5.47
C LEU A 13 9.55 4.37 3.95
N VAL A 14 9.67 5.47 3.18
CA VAL A 14 9.81 5.39 1.72
C VAL A 14 11.11 4.69 1.33
N LYS A 15 12.21 4.95 2.05
CA LYS A 15 13.49 4.25 1.87
C LYS A 15 13.37 2.76 2.14
N SER A 16 12.76 2.39 3.26
CA SER A 16 12.50 0.98 3.61
C SER A 16 11.70 0.27 2.51
N ILE A 17 10.69 0.94 1.94
CA ILE A 17 9.90 0.40 0.82
C ILE A 17 10.78 0.23 -0.42
N GLN A 18 11.65 1.20 -0.71
CA GLN A 18 12.55 1.13 -1.86
C GLN A 18 13.53 -0.03 -1.72
N GLU A 19 14.13 -0.22 -0.54
CA GLU A 19 15.01 -1.36 -0.24
C GLU A 19 14.29 -2.69 -0.46
N ILE A 20 13.04 -2.84 0.02
CA ILE A 20 12.24 -4.05 -0.22
C ILE A 20 12.00 -4.28 -1.72
N ILE A 21 11.67 -3.24 -2.48
CA ILE A 21 11.46 -3.34 -3.94
C ILE A 21 12.77 -3.69 -4.67
N ASP A 22 13.91 -3.25 -4.14
CA ASP A 22 15.22 -3.56 -4.70
C ASP A 22 15.70 -4.98 -4.39
N ASP A 23 15.52 -5.42 -3.14
CA ASP A 23 15.90 -6.76 -2.68
C ASP A 23 14.96 -7.84 -3.22
N HIS A 24 13.67 -7.52 -3.39
CA HIS A 24 12.63 -8.46 -3.77
C HIS A 24 12.01 -8.13 -5.13
N LYS A 25 12.82 -8.25 -6.19
CA LYS A 25 12.37 -8.02 -7.58
C LYS A 25 11.21 -8.94 -7.99
N GLU A 26 11.05 -10.09 -7.34
CA GLU A 26 9.92 -11.01 -7.57
C GLU A 26 8.54 -10.42 -7.21
N LEU A 27 8.50 -9.37 -6.39
CA LEU A 27 7.24 -8.70 -6.02
C LEU A 27 6.62 -7.91 -7.18
N GLY A 28 7.40 -7.59 -8.22
CA GLY A 28 6.89 -6.98 -9.46
C GLY A 28 6.47 -5.51 -9.35
N TYR A 29 6.74 -4.83 -8.22
CA TYR A 29 6.47 -3.39 -8.08
C TYR A 29 7.49 -2.56 -8.87
N ARG A 30 7.03 -1.56 -9.63
CA ARG A 30 7.92 -0.67 -10.40
C ARG A 30 8.27 0.61 -9.64
N SER A 31 7.52 0.91 -8.58
CA SER A 31 7.74 2.10 -7.75
C SER A 31 7.19 1.91 -6.34
N HIS A 32 7.73 2.67 -5.38
CA HIS A 32 7.18 2.78 -4.03
C HIS A 32 5.70 3.19 -4.04
N SER A 33 5.26 3.99 -5.03
CA SER A 33 3.87 4.42 -5.14
C SER A 33 2.92 3.24 -5.41
N GLU A 34 3.30 2.30 -6.29
CA GLU A 34 2.50 1.09 -6.53
C GLU A 34 2.40 0.22 -5.29
N PHE A 35 3.53 0.04 -4.59
CA PHE A 35 3.58 -0.70 -3.33
C PHE A 35 2.64 -0.08 -2.29
N ILE A 36 2.72 1.25 -2.10
CA ILE A 36 1.88 1.97 -1.12
C ILE A 36 0.39 1.82 -1.48
N ILE A 37 0.03 1.98 -2.76
CA ILE A 37 -1.37 1.86 -3.20
C ILE A 37 -1.92 0.46 -2.92
N ASP A 38 -1.16 -0.58 -3.24
CA ASP A 38 -1.55 -1.97 -3.01
C ASP A 38 -1.66 -2.27 -1.50
N ALA A 39 -0.67 -1.89 -0.71
CA ALA A 39 -0.67 -2.09 0.74
C ALA A 39 -1.85 -1.37 1.42
N VAL A 40 -2.11 -0.11 1.05
CA VAL A 40 -3.25 0.65 1.57
C VAL A 40 -4.58 0.03 1.12
N ARG A 41 -4.69 -0.44 -0.13
CA ARG A 41 -5.91 -1.09 -0.62
C ARG A 41 -6.21 -2.34 0.19
N ARG A 42 -5.25 -3.26 0.32
CA ARG A 42 -5.40 -4.49 1.12
C ARG A 42 -5.85 -4.18 2.54
N ARG A 43 -5.19 -3.21 3.19
CA ARG A 43 -5.55 -2.81 4.57
C ARG A 43 -6.96 -2.23 4.68
N VAL A 44 -7.38 -1.42 3.72
CA VAL A 44 -8.73 -0.86 3.69
C VAL A 44 -9.76 -1.97 3.44
N GLU A 45 -9.49 -2.89 2.52
CA GLU A 45 -10.36 -4.04 2.24
C GLU A 45 -10.52 -4.95 3.46
N GLU A 46 -9.44 -5.21 4.20
CA GLU A 46 -9.49 -5.97 5.46
C GLU A 46 -10.51 -5.36 6.43
N PHE A 47 -10.48 -4.04 6.65
CA PHE A 47 -11.41 -3.38 7.58
C PHE A 47 -12.84 -3.25 7.05
N ILE A 48 -13.01 -3.03 5.75
CA ILE A 48 -14.34 -3.01 5.13
C ILE A 48 -15.01 -4.37 5.29
N ASN A 49 -14.27 -5.45 5.00
CA ASN A 49 -14.78 -6.81 5.06
C ASN A 49 -14.96 -7.31 6.50
N PHE A 50 -14.11 -6.87 7.44
CA PHE A 50 -14.26 -7.18 8.87
C PHE A 50 -15.55 -6.59 9.45
N SER A 51 -15.91 -5.37 9.05
CA SER A 51 -17.16 -4.71 9.50
C SER A 51 -18.42 -5.46 9.02
N GLN A 52 -18.38 -6.06 7.83
CA GLN A 52 -19.52 -6.81 7.28
C GLN A 52 -19.73 -8.19 7.93
N ASN A 53 -18.69 -8.79 8.50
CA ASN A 53 -18.78 -10.13 9.11
C ASN A 53 -19.18 -10.11 10.60
N SER A 54 -19.14 -8.95 11.28
CA SER A 54 -19.53 -8.84 12.69
C SER A 54 -21.04 -8.58 12.91
N SER A 55 -21.84 -8.50 11.84
CA SER A 55 -23.30 -8.27 11.90
C SER A 55 -24.14 -9.49 11.48
N LYS A 56 -23.59 -10.71 11.51
CA LYS A 56 -24.33 -11.95 11.28
C LYS A 56 -24.36 -12.83 12.52
#